data_AF-A0A7V2QI19-F1
#
_entry.id   AF-A0A7V2QI19-F1
#
_cell.length_a   1.000
_cell.length_b   1.000
_cell.length_c   1.000
_cell.angle_alpha   90.00
_cell.angle_beta   90.00
_cell.angle_gamma   90.00
#
_symmetry.space_group_name_H-M   'P 1'
#
loop_
_entity.id
_entity.type
_entity.pdbx_description
1 polymer ?
#
loop_
_entity_poly.entity_id
_entity_poly.type
_entity_poly.pdbx_seq_one_letter_code
_entity_poly.pdbx_strand_id
1 'polypeptide(L)'
;MRRGRGCELMAASILLVLTILACNLPGQPTVPPTATPIPETGQATPTPPPPEEPSPTPAPDITAQTGCTLNGAFVADVTVPDNSTFPPNTPFTKTWRLRNTGTCT
;
A
#
# COMPACT_ATOMS: atom_id res chain seq x y z
N MET A 1 39.97 -20.11 -54.28
CA MET A 1 39.37 -19.91 -52.94
C MET A 1 39.05 -18.43 -52.74
N ARG A 2 37.80 -18.00 -52.95
CA ARG A 2 37.35 -16.60 -52.76
C ARG A 2 35.83 -16.47 -52.49
N ARG A 3 35.17 -17.53 -52.00
CA ARG A 3 33.70 -17.59 -51.83
C ARG A 3 33.18 -17.40 -50.40
N GLY A 4 34.02 -17.44 -49.36
CA GLY A 4 33.57 -17.31 -47.96
C GLY A 4 33.57 -15.89 -47.37
N ARG A 5 34.53 -15.03 -47.75
CA ARG A 5 34.67 -13.69 -47.16
C ARG A 5 33.62 -12.68 -47.65
N GLY A 6 33.02 -12.90 -48.82
CA GLY A 6 32.04 -11.98 -49.41
C GLY A 6 30.65 -12.04 -48.77
N CYS A 7 30.21 -13.22 -48.32
CA CYS A 7 28.90 -13.38 -47.69
C CYS A 7 28.88 -12.81 -46.26
N GLU A 8 29.98 -13.00 -45.52
CA GLU A 8 30.22 -12.43 -44.19
C GLU A 8 30.29 -10.90 -44.23
N LEU A 9 31.00 -10.32 -45.21
CA LEU A 9 31.09 -8.88 -45.41
C LEU A 9 29.74 -8.26 -45.82
N MET A 10 28.95 -8.97 -46.64
CA MET A 10 27.59 -8.55 -47.01
C MET A 10 26.63 -8.60 -45.81
N ALA A 11 26.68 -9.66 -44.99
CA ALA A 11 25.87 -9.78 -43.79
C ALA A 11 26.20 -8.71 -42.75
N ALA A 12 27.48 -8.41 -42.53
CA ALA A 12 27.92 -7.34 -41.64
C ALA A 12 27.48 -5.95 -42.13
N SER A 13 27.50 -5.73 -43.44
CA SER A 13 27.04 -4.47 -44.06
C SER A 13 25.53 -4.31 -43.95
N ILE A 14 24.75 -5.37 -44.16
CA ILE A 14 23.30 -5.36 -44.02
C ILE A 14 22.89 -5.12 -42.56
N LEU A 15 23.56 -5.77 -41.60
CA LEU A 15 23.32 -5.56 -40.17
C LEU A 15 23.68 -4.13 -39.74
N LEU A 16 24.78 -3.58 -40.27
CA LEU A 16 25.18 -2.19 -40.01
C LEU A 16 24.21 -1.17 -40.63
N VAL A 17 23.65 -1.44 -41.81
CA VAL A 17 22.65 -0.54 -42.43
C VAL A 17 21.31 -0.61 -41.68
N LEU A 18 20.90 -1.78 -41.19
CA LEU A 18 19.67 -1.96 -40.41
C LEU A 18 19.72 -1.25 -39.05
N THR A 19 20.90 -1.20 -38.38
CA THR A 19 21.06 -0.47 -37.11
C THR A 19 21.06 1.05 -37.30
N ILE A 20 21.59 1.56 -38.42
CA ILE A 20 21.59 3.01 -38.73
C ILE A 20 20.16 3.51 -39.03
N LEU A 21 19.30 2.67 -39.63
CA LEU A 21 17.92 3.03 -39.95
C LEU A 21 17.03 3.18 -38.71
N ALA A 22 17.34 2.49 -37.61
CA ALA A 22 16.59 2.59 -36.35
C ALA A 22 16.83 3.91 -35.59
N CYS A 23 17.96 4.60 -35.84
CA CYS A 23 18.32 5.82 -35.12
C CYS A 23 17.84 7.11 -35.80
N ASN A 24 17.39 7.06 -37.05
CA ASN A 24 17.01 8.25 -37.84
C ASN A 24 15.53 8.28 -38.20
N LEU A 25 14.62 7.93 -37.28
CA LEU A 25 13.19 8.07 -37.54
C LEU A 25 12.81 9.57 -37.52
N PRO A 26 12.46 10.20 -38.66
CA PRO A 26 12.02 11.58 -38.68
C PRO A 26 10.52 11.61 -38.39
N GLY A 27 10.14 12.22 -37.27
CA GLY A 27 8.74 12.53 -36.98
C GLY A 27 8.22 11.86 -35.71
N GLN A 28 8.75 12.26 -34.56
CA GLN A 28 7.94 12.21 -33.35
C GLN A 28 7.06 13.45 -33.38
N PRO A 29 5.71 13.34 -33.35
CA PRO A 29 4.88 14.51 -33.12
C PRO A 29 5.32 15.09 -31.78
N THR A 30 5.88 16.29 -31.82
CA THR A 30 6.25 17.05 -30.63
C THR A 30 4.94 17.35 -29.90
N VAL A 31 4.55 16.48 -28.98
CA VAL A 31 3.51 16.80 -28.01
C VAL A 31 4.00 18.05 -27.29
N PRO A 32 3.23 19.16 -27.32
CA PRO A 32 3.58 20.34 -26.56
C PRO A 32 3.78 19.93 -25.10
N PRO A 33 4.69 20.57 -24.35
CA PRO A 33 4.81 20.28 -22.94
C PRO A 33 3.42 20.44 -22.32
N THR A 34 2.82 19.33 -21.88
CA THR A 34 1.67 19.36 -20.99
C THR A 34 2.09 20.24 -19.83
N ALA A 35 1.44 21.39 -19.68
CA ALA A 35 1.67 22.26 -18.54
C ALA A 35 1.54 21.39 -17.28
N THR A 36 2.62 21.27 -16.52
CA THR A 36 2.57 20.69 -15.19
C THR A 36 1.45 21.41 -14.45
N PRO A 37 0.44 20.71 -13.91
CA PRO A 37 -0.56 21.37 -13.09
C PRO A 37 0.21 22.09 -11.98
N ILE A 38 0.04 23.41 -11.92
CA ILE A 38 0.52 24.22 -10.81
C ILE A 38 -0.07 23.57 -9.55
N PRO A 39 0.75 23.21 -8.53
CA PRO A 39 0.18 22.74 -7.29
C PRO A 39 -0.77 23.82 -6.80
N GLU A 40 -2.06 23.52 -6.73
CA GLU A 40 -3.01 24.38 -6.04
C GLU A 40 -2.42 24.64 -4.67
N THR A 41 -2.15 25.91 -4.39
CA THR A 41 -1.76 26.40 -3.08
C THR A 41 -2.79 25.84 -2.10
N GLY A 42 -2.35 24.86 -1.30
CA GLY A 42 -3.23 24.04 -0.47
C GLY A 42 -4.14 24.92 0.36
N GLN A 43 -5.42 24.92 -0.01
CA GLN A 43 -6.46 25.48 0.83
C GLN A 43 -6.42 24.69 2.14
N ALA A 44 -6.17 25.39 3.26
CA ALA A 44 -6.12 24.79 4.58
C ALA A 44 -7.45 24.08 4.83
N THR A 45 -7.46 22.76 4.69
CA THR A 45 -8.60 21.94 5.09
C THR A 45 -8.73 22.07 6.60
N PRO A 46 -9.91 22.38 7.16
CA PRO A 46 -10.06 22.42 8.60
C PRO A 46 -9.67 21.06 9.18
N THR A 47 -8.72 21.06 10.10
CA THR A 47 -8.34 19.85 10.84
C THR A 47 -9.59 19.29 11.51
N PRO A 48 -9.94 18.02 11.29
CA PRO A 48 -11.08 17.42 11.99
C PRO A 48 -10.84 17.51 13.51
N PRO A 49 -11.91 17.62 14.31
CA PRO A 49 -11.79 17.58 15.76
C PRO A 49 -11.05 16.30 16.18
N PRO A 50 -10.28 16.33 17.29
CA PRO A 50 -9.61 15.14 17.81
C PRO A 50 -10.61 13.98 17.94
N PRO A 51 -10.24 12.76 17.55
CA PRO A 51 -11.05 11.59 17.84
C PRO A 51 -11.38 11.55 19.34
N GLU A 52 -12.66 11.38 19.68
CA GLU A 52 -13.05 11.20 21.08
C GLU A 52 -12.37 9.93 21.62
N GLU A 53 -11.58 10.10 22.68
CA GLU A 53 -10.95 8.98 23.36
C GLU A 53 -12.03 8.18 24.11
N PRO A 54 -12.05 6.83 24.01
CA PRO A 54 -13.03 6.05 24.74
C PRO A 54 -12.82 6.23 26.25
N SER A 55 -13.89 6.60 26.97
CA SER A 55 -13.89 6.61 28.43
C SER A 55 -13.70 5.17 28.96
N PRO A 56 -12.91 4.95 30.04
CA PRO A 56 -12.72 3.63 30.60
C PRO A 56 -14.06 3.04 31.04
N THR A 57 -14.36 1.81 30.59
CA THR A 57 -15.51 1.07 31.09
C THR A 57 -15.24 0.65 32.53
N PRO A 58 -16.17 0.84 33.48
CA PRO A 58 -16.01 0.36 34.85
C PRO A 58 -15.70 -1.14 34.86
N ALA A 59 -14.59 -1.53 35.47
CA ALA A 59 -14.26 -2.93 35.65
C ALA A 59 -15.09 -3.52 36.81
N PRO A 60 -15.60 -4.75 36.68
CA PRO A 60 -16.24 -5.43 37.80
C PRO A 60 -15.19 -5.74 38.89
N ASP A 61 -15.58 -5.54 40.15
CA ASP A 61 -14.75 -5.85 41.30
C ASP A 61 -14.85 -7.35 41.64
N ILE A 62 -13.82 -8.13 41.26
CA ILE A 62 -13.76 -9.59 41.46
C ILE A 62 -12.98 -9.94 42.75
N THR A 63 -12.59 -8.95 43.55
CA THR A 63 -11.60 -9.13 44.64
C THR A 63 -12.10 -10.05 45.78
N ALA A 64 -13.39 -10.39 45.82
CA ALA A 64 -14.00 -11.26 46.82
C ALA A 64 -14.14 -12.74 46.41
N GLN A 65 -13.92 -13.10 45.14
CA GLN A 65 -14.22 -14.45 44.65
C GLN A 65 -13.02 -15.38 44.81
N THR A 66 -12.99 -16.13 45.92
CA THR A 66 -11.96 -17.14 46.18
C THR A 66 -12.31 -18.47 45.50
N GLY A 67 -11.31 -19.17 44.96
CA GLY A 67 -11.50 -20.50 44.35
C GLY A 67 -12.03 -20.51 42.90
N CYS A 68 -12.13 -19.36 42.23
CA CYS A 68 -12.44 -19.29 40.80
C CYS A 68 -11.17 -19.06 39.95
N THR A 69 -11.27 -19.27 38.64
CA THR A 69 -10.19 -19.04 37.67
C THR A 69 -10.56 -17.90 36.73
N LEU A 70 -9.74 -16.85 36.68
CA LEU A 70 -9.85 -15.80 35.68
C LEU A 70 -9.30 -16.31 34.35
N ASN A 71 -10.13 -16.36 33.31
CA ASN A 71 -9.72 -16.82 31.99
C ASN A 71 -10.61 -16.20 30.89
N GLY A 72 -10.05 -16.07 29.69
CA GLY A 72 -10.74 -15.59 28.52
C GLY A 72 -10.09 -16.09 27.23
N ALA A 73 -10.89 -16.24 26.19
CA ALA A 73 -10.42 -16.63 24.86
C ALA A 73 -10.71 -15.53 23.85
N PHE A 74 -9.72 -15.23 23.00
CA PHE A 74 -9.93 -14.43 21.80
C PHE A 74 -10.88 -15.18 20.85
N VAL A 75 -11.83 -14.44 20.27
CA VAL A 75 -12.78 -15.01 19.30
C VAL A 75 -12.57 -14.41 17.92
N ALA A 76 -12.52 -13.08 17.82
CA ALA A 76 -12.36 -12.41 16.53
C ALA A 76 -11.96 -10.94 16.67
N ASP A 77 -11.24 -10.44 15.67
CA ASP A 77 -11.28 -9.03 15.31
C ASP A 77 -12.63 -8.73 14.63
N VAL A 78 -13.38 -7.78 15.17
CA VAL A 78 -14.74 -7.46 14.69
C VAL A 78 -14.72 -6.39 13.61
N THR A 79 -13.89 -5.35 13.75
CA THR A 79 -13.89 -4.20 12.83
C THR A 79 -12.66 -4.10 11.94
N VAL A 80 -11.45 -4.34 12.48
CA VAL A 80 -10.19 -4.16 11.76
C VAL A 80 -9.39 -5.46 11.81
N PRO A 81 -9.36 -6.26 10.73
CA PRO A 81 -8.55 -7.48 10.65
C PRO A 81 -7.04 -7.22 10.69
N ASP A 82 -6.27 -8.27 10.91
CA ASP A 82 -4.82 -8.21 10.82
C ASP A 82 -4.35 -7.75 9.45
N ASN A 83 -3.25 -6.99 9.45
CA ASN A 83 -2.63 -6.41 8.25
C ASN A 83 -3.53 -5.44 7.46
N SER A 84 -4.59 -4.91 8.08
CA SER A 84 -5.38 -3.83 7.49
C SER A 84 -4.50 -2.61 7.20
N THR A 85 -4.56 -2.10 5.97
CA THR A 85 -3.79 -0.93 5.54
C THR A 85 -4.64 0.34 5.62
N PHE A 86 -4.08 1.40 6.20
CA PHE A 86 -4.73 2.70 6.30
C PHE A 86 -3.80 3.80 5.76
N PRO A 87 -4.33 4.80 5.01
CA PRO A 87 -3.60 6.02 4.71
C PRO A 87 -3.17 6.76 6.00
N PRO A 88 -2.11 7.58 5.95
CA PRO A 88 -1.70 8.39 7.10
C PRO A 88 -2.85 9.22 7.66
N ASN A 89 -2.92 9.32 8.99
CA ASN A 89 -3.94 10.09 9.73
C ASN A 89 -5.40 9.61 9.56
N THR A 90 -5.63 8.38 9.10
CA THR A 90 -6.97 7.81 9.04
C THR A 90 -7.39 7.32 10.44
N PRO A 91 -8.42 7.91 11.08
CA PRO A 91 -8.92 7.40 12.36
C PRO A 91 -9.65 6.08 12.16
N PHE A 92 -9.56 5.18 13.14
CA PHE A 92 -10.31 3.92 13.13
C PHE A 92 -10.67 3.47 14.54
N THR A 93 -11.72 2.67 14.66
CA THR A 93 -12.11 1.99 15.91
C THR A 93 -11.84 0.50 15.77
N LYS A 94 -10.97 -0.03 16.63
CA LYS A 94 -10.73 -1.48 16.74
C LYS A 94 -11.70 -2.07 17.77
N THR A 95 -12.46 -3.07 17.33
CA THR A 95 -13.36 -3.83 18.20
C THR A 95 -12.95 -5.29 18.14
N TRP A 96 -12.87 -5.92 19.32
CA TRP A 96 -12.60 -7.35 19.46
C TRP A 96 -13.80 -8.05 20.07
N ARG A 97 -13.96 -9.33 19.75
CA ARG A 97 -14.85 -10.24 20.46
C ARG A 97 -14.03 -11.17 21.32
N LEU A 98 -14.35 -11.21 22.61
CA LEU A 98 -13.77 -12.11 23.59
C LEU A 98 -14.87 -13.00 24.17
N ARG A 99 -14.49 -14.19 24.63
CA ARG A 99 -15.35 -15.10 25.39
C ARG A 99 -14.79 -15.26 26.80
N ASN A 100 -15.62 -15.08 27.83
CA ASN A 100 -15.27 -15.50 29.18
C ASN A 100 -15.23 -17.03 29.21
N THR A 101 -14.05 -17.57 29.51
CA THR A 101 -13.80 -19.02 29.68
C THR A 101 -13.33 -19.35 31.10
N GLY A 102 -13.42 -18.39 32.01
CA GLY A 102 -13.15 -18.55 33.42
C GLY A 102 -14.36 -19.08 34.18
N THR A 103 -14.19 -19.18 35.50
CA THR A 103 -15.25 -19.57 36.44
C THR A 103 -15.66 -18.44 37.37
N CYS A 104 -15.07 -17.26 37.22
CA CYS A 104 -15.42 -16.07 37.98
C CYS A 104 -16.58 -15.31 37.31
N THR A 105 -17.58 -14.88 38.09
CA THR A 105 -18.77 -14.12 37.64
C THR A 105 -19.13 -13.00 38.57
#